data_AF-A0A2S4LY19-F1
#
_entry.id   AF-A0A2S4LY19-F1
#
_cell.length_a   1.000
_cell.length_b   1.000
_cell.length_c   1.000
_cell.angle_alpha   90.00
_cell.angle_beta   90.00
_cell.angle_gamma   90.00
#
_symmetry.space_group_name_H-M   'P 1'
#
loop_
_entity.id
_entity.type
_entity.pdbx_description
1 polymer ?
#
loop_
_entity_poly.entity_id
_entity_poly.type
_entity_poly.pdbx_seq_one_letter_code
_entity_poly.pdbx_strand_id
1 'polypeptide(L)'
;MKIEALPLPDVFRIVLQPATDERGFFARRFCAETFASHGLETDFVQRSVSYNDRRGTLRGLHFQISPHAETKIVRCTRGAAFDVLVDLRPHSATFGRWHGEVLTADNHTALYIPRGFAHGFQTLEDRTEIDYEITPAYVPGFASGVRFDDTDIGIAWPIEAPIMSERDRNLATLKEISAAESFRLPS
;
A
#
# COMPACT_ATOMS: atom_id res chain seq x y z
N MET A 1 4.29 -8.74 -17.86
CA MET A 1 3.79 -8.73 -16.48
C MET A 1 2.40 -9.29 -16.48
N LYS A 2 2.00 -9.90 -15.36
CA LYS A 2 0.65 -10.38 -15.10
C LYS A 2 0.03 -9.52 -14.01
N ILE A 3 -1.24 -9.16 -14.18
CA ILE A 3 -2.03 -8.42 -13.19
C ILE A 3 -3.09 -9.39 -12.67
N GLU A 4 -3.06 -9.68 -11.38
CA GLU A 4 -3.92 -10.67 -10.72
C GLU A 4 -4.83 -9.97 -9.72
N ALA A 5 -6.13 -10.20 -9.82
CA ALA A 5 -7.08 -9.67 -8.84
C ALA A 5 -6.84 -10.30 -7.46
N LEU A 6 -7.00 -9.48 -6.42
CA LEU A 6 -6.94 -9.90 -5.03
C LEU A 6 -8.34 -9.95 -4.40
N PRO A 7 -8.50 -10.53 -3.19
CA PRO A 7 -9.81 -10.66 -2.55
C PRO A 7 -10.52 -9.33 -2.27
N LEU A 8 -9.77 -8.22 -2.18
CA LEU A 8 -10.34 -6.88 -2.07
C LEU A 8 -10.60 -6.29 -3.46
N PRO A 9 -11.79 -5.74 -3.75
CA PRO A 9 -12.13 -5.21 -5.06
C PRO A 9 -11.16 -4.12 -5.49
N ASP A 10 -10.78 -4.16 -6.77
CA ASP A 10 -9.90 -3.18 -7.45
C ASP A 10 -8.43 -3.16 -6.95
N VAL A 11 -8.07 -4.11 -6.09
CA VAL A 11 -6.70 -4.35 -5.65
C VAL A 11 -6.10 -5.45 -6.50
N PHE A 12 -4.86 -5.23 -6.97
CA PHE A 12 -4.19 -6.18 -7.85
C PHE A 12 -2.78 -6.48 -7.38
N ARG A 13 -2.38 -7.75 -7.55
CA ARG A 13 -0.98 -8.16 -7.52
C ARG A 13 -0.39 -8.03 -8.91
N ILE A 14 0.73 -7.32 -9.02
CA ILE A 14 1.51 -7.20 -10.25
C ILE A 14 2.70 -8.15 -10.15
N VAL A 15 2.70 -9.18 -10.99
CA VAL A 15 3.74 -10.21 -11.04
C VAL A 15 4.60 -10.02 -12.29
N LEU A 16 5.91 -9.97 -12.09
CA LEU A 16 6.86 -9.85 -13.21
C LEU A 16 6.82 -11.09 -14.10
N GLN A 17 7.03 -10.89 -15.40
CA GLN A 17 7.30 -11.96 -16.35
C GLN A 17 8.70 -11.75 -16.90
N PRO A 18 9.73 -12.29 -16.21
CA PRO A 18 11.12 -12.05 -16.57
C PRO A 18 11.54 -12.78 -17.83
N ALA A 19 12.22 -12.06 -18.73
CA ALA A 19 13.08 -12.66 -19.74
C ALA A 19 14.47 -12.84 -19.11
N THR A 20 14.94 -14.09 -19.00
CA THR A 20 16.17 -14.44 -18.28
C THR A 20 17.26 -14.86 -19.24
N ASP A 21 18.49 -14.40 -19.00
CA ASP A 21 19.71 -14.86 -19.65
C ASP A 21 20.88 -14.93 -18.65
N GLU A 22 22.09 -15.20 -19.12
CA GLU A 22 23.29 -15.34 -18.28
C GLU A 22 23.66 -14.09 -17.45
N ARG A 23 23.09 -12.92 -17.77
CA ARG A 23 23.31 -11.65 -17.04
C ARG A 23 22.31 -11.43 -15.90
N GLY A 24 21.25 -12.24 -15.82
CA GLY A 24 20.12 -12.05 -14.92
C GLY A 24 18.80 -12.00 -15.69
N PHE A 25 17.89 -11.11 -15.31
CA PHE A 25 16.61 -10.96 -16.02
C PHE A 25 16.25 -9.51 -16.32
N PHE A 26 15.43 -9.35 -17.35
CA PHE A 26 14.75 -8.12 -17.68
C PHE A 26 13.25 -8.34 -17.65
N ALA A 27 12.52 -7.44 -16.98
CA ALA A 27 11.06 -7.52 -16.88
C ALA A 27 10.44 -6.13 -16.89
N ARG A 28 9.28 -6.01 -17.54
CA ARG A 28 8.42 -4.83 -17.40
C ARG A 28 7.69 -4.89 -16.06
N ARG A 29 7.88 -3.88 -15.20
CA ARG A 29 7.11 -3.69 -13.95
C ARG A 29 5.84 -2.84 -14.13
N PHE A 30 5.83 -1.99 -15.15
CA PHE A 30 4.75 -1.10 -15.51
C PHE A 30 4.69 -0.94 -17.03
N CYS A 31 3.49 -0.73 -17.57
CA CYS A 31 3.24 -0.40 -18.97
C CYS A 31 1.86 0.25 -19.04
N ALA A 32 1.82 1.52 -19.42
CA ALA A 32 0.59 2.31 -19.46
C ALA A 32 -0.50 1.63 -20.30
N GLU A 33 -0.15 1.08 -21.47
CA GLU A 33 -1.11 0.36 -22.32
C GLU A 33 -1.72 -0.87 -21.63
N THR A 34 -0.91 -1.64 -20.89
CA THR A 34 -1.39 -2.82 -20.16
C THR A 34 -2.25 -2.41 -18.96
N PHE A 35 -1.91 -1.33 -18.28
CA PHE A 35 -2.72 -0.82 -17.16
C PHE A 35 -4.05 -0.26 -17.66
N ALA A 36 -4.02 0.55 -18.73
CA ALA A 36 -5.21 1.09 -19.37
C ALA A 36 -6.17 -0.01 -19.87
N SER A 37 -5.65 -1.10 -20.43
CA SER A 37 -6.50 -2.22 -20.87
C SER A 37 -7.18 -2.97 -19.71
N HIS A 38 -6.71 -2.78 -18.47
CA HIS A 38 -7.33 -3.27 -17.24
C HIS A 38 -8.16 -2.19 -16.53
N GLY A 39 -8.30 -1.00 -17.11
CA GLY A 39 -8.99 0.14 -16.48
C GLY A 39 -8.24 0.73 -15.28
N LEU A 40 -6.93 0.50 -15.18
CA LEU A 40 -6.11 0.98 -14.08
C LEU A 40 -5.51 2.35 -14.38
N GLU A 41 -5.14 3.04 -13.32
CA GLU A 41 -4.42 4.31 -13.38
C GLU A 41 -3.10 4.16 -14.15
N THR A 42 -2.77 5.18 -14.94
CA THR A 42 -1.58 5.18 -15.80
C THR A 42 -0.64 6.35 -15.53
N ASP A 43 -1.10 7.39 -14.83
CA ASP A 43 -0.30 8.59 -14.61
C ASP A 43 0.24 8.67 -13.17
N PHE A 44 1.28 7.88 -12.91
CA PHE A 44 2.02 7.91 -11.65
C PHE A 44 3.08 9.02 -11.67
N VAL A 45 2.64 10.21 -11.22
CA VAL A 45 3.44 11.44 -11.26
C VAL A 45 4.48 11.55 -10.16
N GLN A 46 4.32 10.80 -9.06
CA GLN A 46 5.24 10.82 -7.94
C GLN A 46 5.91 9.45 -7.76
N ARG A 47 7.22 9.47 -7.48
CA ARG A 47 7.99 8.29 -7.06
C ARG A 47 8.60 8.58 -5.71
N SER A 48 8.54 7.62 -4.82
CA SER A 48 9.05 7.79 -3.45
C SER A 48 9.71 6.51 -3.00
N VAL A 49 10.59 6.63 -2.01
CA VAL A 49 11.27 5.49 -1.39
C VAL A 49 11.21 5.64 0.12
N SER A 50 10.99 4.53 0.83
CA SER A 50 11.22 4.47 2.27
C SER A 50 12.30 3.44 2.56
N TYR A 51 13.32 3.87 3.29
CA TYR A 51 14.37 3.00 3.79
C TYR A 51 14.19 2.80 5.29
N ASN A 52 14.34 1.57 5.75
CA ASN A 52 14.01 1.17 7.10
C ASN A 52 15.15 0.34 7.67
N ASP A 53 15.93 0.92 8.58
CA ASP A 53 17.13 0.29 9.12
C ASP A 53 16.86 -1.03 9.84
N ARG A 54 15.72 -1.14 10.53
CA ARG A 54 15.43 -2.23 11.44
C ARG A 54 14.23 -3.06 11.01
N ARG A 55 14.33 -4.37 11.17
CA ARG A 55 13.22 -5.31 11.21
C ARG A 55 12.19 -4.89 12.27
N GLY A 56 10.91 -5.08 11.97
CA GLY A 56 9.80 -4.69 12.83
C GLY A 56 9.45 -3.21 12.76
N THR A 57 10.02 -2.46 11.82
CA THR A 57 9.58 -1.08 11.53
C THR A 57 8.21 -1.13 10.87
N LEU A 58 7.23 -0.44 11.46
CA LEU A 58 5.89 -0.31 10.92
C LEU A 58 5.64 1.15 10.52
N ARG A 59 5.13 1.34 9.31
CA ARG A 59 4.62 2.64 8.82
C ARG A 59 3.18 2.48 8.39
N GLY A 60 2.33 3.40 8.81
CA GLY A 60 0.92 3.39 8.44
C GLY A 60 -0.05 3.13 9.60
N LEU A 61 -1.34 3.00 9.31
CA LEU A 61 -1.90 2.99 7.96
C LEU A 61 -2.20 4.40 7.45
N HIS A 62 -1.79 4.72 6.22
CA HIS A 62 -1.86 6.06 5.64
C HIS A 62 -2.74 6.11 4.39
N PHE A 63 -3.45 7.21 4.23
CA PHE A 63 -4.23 7.54 3.04
C PHE A 63 -4.31 9.06 2.86
N GLN A 64 -4.75 9.51 1.69
CA GLN A 64 -5.16 10.90 1.47
C GLN A 64 -6.68 11.01 1.38
N ILE A 65 -7.24 12.02 2.05
CA ILE A 65 -8.67 12.33 1.96
C ILE A 65 -9.00 13.04 0.64
N SER A 66 -10.28 13.03 0.26
CA SER A 66 -10.81 13.76 -0.90
C SER A 66 -10.47 15.25 -0.84
N PRO A 67 -10.14 15.90 -1.98
CA PRO A 67 -10.18 15.38 -3.35
C PRO A 67 -8.87 14.72 -3.82
N HIS A 68 -7.91 14.48 -2.93
CA HIS A 68 -6.56 14.03 -3.28
C HIS A 68 -6.29 12.56 -2.96
N ALA A 69 -7.35 11.74 -2.87
CA ALA A 69 -7.21 10.31 -2.63
C ALA A 69 -6.29 9.65 -3.66
N GLU A 70 -5.36 8.84 -3.17
CA GLU A 70 -4.20 8.38 -3.92
C GLU A 70 -4.34 6.94 -4.39
N THR A 71 -3.82 6.65 -5.58
CA THR A 71 -3.52 5.32 -6.08
C THR A 71 -2.02 5.08 -5.92
N LYS A 72 -1.62 3.88 -5.49
CA LYS A 72 -0.23 3.49 -5.30
C LYS A 72 0.11 2.22 -6.05
N ILE A 73 1.34 2.12 -6.54
CA ILE A 73 2.03 0.85 -6.77
C ILE A 73 3.13 0.75 -5.71
N VAL A 74 3.13 -0.33 -4.93
CA VAL A 74 4.09 -0.54 -3.84
C VAL A 74 4.89 -1.80 -4.09
N ARG A 75 6.22 -1.73 -3.95
CA ARG A 75 7.13 -2.86 -4.14
C ARG A 75 8.27 -2.84 -3.11
N CYS A 76 8.69 -4.01 -2.66
CA CYS A 76 9.95 -4.15 -1.91
C CYS A 76 11.13 -4.30 -2.88
N THR A 77 12.07 -3.36 -2.86
CA THR A 77 13.29 -3.38 -3.71
C THR A 77 14.50 -3.95 -2.99
N ARG A 78 14.46 -3.99 -1.66
CA ARG A 78 15.50 -4.61 -0.82
C ARG A 78 14.90 -5.14 0.48
N GLY A 79 15.31 -6.34 0.90
CA GLY A 79 14.81 -6.98 2.11
C GLY A 79 13.39 -7.52 1.91
N ALA A 80 12.59 -7.47 2.98
CA ALA A 80 11.23 -8.01 3.01
C ALA A 80 10.30 -7.17 3.90
N ALA A 81 9.05 -7.04 3.48
CA ALA A 81 7.99 -6.42 4.26
C ALA A 81 6.67 -7.16 4.13
N PHE A 82 5.90 -7.20 5.22
CA PHE A 82 4.48 -7.54 5.18
C PHE A 82 3.70 -6.27 4.90
N ASP A 83 3.22 -6.14 3.67
CA ASP A 83 2.48 -4.99 3.17
C ASP A 83 0.98 -5.21 3.36
N VAL A 84 0.27 -4.19 3.84
CA VAL A 84 -1.14 -4.26 4.23
C VAL A 84 -1.90 -3.10 3.62
N LEU A 85 -3.10 -3.42 3.13
CA LEU A 85 -4.07 -2.45 2.62
C LEU A 85 -5.45 -2.70 3.24
N VAL A 86 -6.15 -1.62 3.57
CA VAL A 86 -7.48 -1.64 4.20
C VAL A 86 -8.45 -0.84 3.34
N ASP A 87 -9.58 -1.45 3.00
CA ASP A 87 -10.64 -0.78 2.25
C ASP A 87 -11.40 0.19 3.16
N LEU A 88 -11.29 1.48 2.87
CA LEU A 88 -11.96 2.55 3.62
C LEU A 88 -13.12 3.18 2.84
N ARG A 89 -13.54 2.60 1.71
CA ARG A 89 -14.65 3.13 0.90
C ARG A 89 -15.99 2.89 1.62
N PRO A 90 -16.74 3.94 2.02
CA PRO A 90 -17.92 3.79 2.89
C PRO A 90 -19.04 2.90 2.34
N HIS A 91 -19.14 2.80 1.01
CA HIS A 91 -20.16 2.01 0.32
C HIS A 91 -19.66 0.65 -0.18
N SER A 92 -18.40 0.31 0.10
CA SER A 92 -17.84 -0.98 -0.29
C SER A 92 -18.36 -2.10 0.61
N ALA A 93 -18.71 -3.24 0.01
CA ALA A 93 -19.05 -4.47 0.73
C ALA A 93 -17.87 -5.01 1.57
N THR A 94 -16.65 -4.55 1.26
CA THR A 94 -15.42 -4.88 1.98
C THR A 94 -14.92 -3.74 2.88
N PHE A 95 -15.73 -2.73 3.20
CA PHE A 95 -15.34 -1.67 4.13
C PHE A 95 -14.78 -2.24 5.46
N GLY A 96 -13.63 -1.74 5.88
CA GLY A 96 -12.90 -2.18 7.07
C GLY A 96 -12.17 -3.53 6.91
N ARG A 97 -12.32 -4.22 5.78
CA ARG A 97 -11.55 -5.44 5.48
C ARG A 97 -10.15 -5.08 5.03
N TRP A 98 -9.22 -5.97 5.35
CA TRP A 98 -7.81 -5.81 5.00
C TRP A 98 -7.29 -7.02 4.22
N HIS A 99 -6.23 -6.78 3.46
CA HIS A 99 -5.45 -7.79 2.77
C HIS A 99 -3.97 -7.54 3.05
N GLY A 100 -3.20 -8.61 3.22
CA GLY A 100 -1.77 -8.50 3.47
C GLY A 100 -0.95 -9.50 2.65
N GLU A 101 0.20 -9.06 2.15
CA GLU A 101 1.15 -9.91 1.41
C GLU A 101 2.58 -9.63 1.82
N VAL A 102 3.41 -10.66 1.73
CA VAL A 102 4.86 -10.50 1.88
C VAL A 102 5.45 -10.05 0.55
N LEU A 103 6.00 -8.85 0.53
CA LEU A 103 6.77 -8.31 -0.59
C LEU A 103 8.25 -8.46 -0.28
N THR A 104 9.02 -9.04 -1.20
CA THR A 104 10.47 -9.21 -1.03
C THR A 104 11.21 -8.74 -2.27
N ALA A 105 12.49 -8.42 -2.08
CA ALA A 105 13.38 -8.13 -3.19
C ALA A 105 13.43 -9.29 -4.20
N ASP A 106 13.26 -10.54 -3.76
CA ASP A 106 13.37 -11.76 -4.57
C ASP A 106 12.07 -12.14 -5.29
N ASN A 107 10.92 -11.97 -4.65
CA ASN A 107 9.64 -12.29 -5.30
C ASN A 107 9.21 -11.22 -6.31
N HIS A 108 9.83 -10.04 -6.23
CA HIS A 108 9.62 -8.88 -7.10
C HIS A 108 8.16 -8.42 -7.23
N THR A 109 7.28 -8.89 -6.35
CA THR A 109 5.85 -8.64 -6.41
C THR A 109 5.58 -7.19 -6.04
N ALA A 110 4.64 -6.57 -6.75
CA ALA A 110 4.12 -5.26 -6.39
C ALA A 110 2.61 -5.33 -6.17
N LEU A 111 2.09 -4.43 -5.34
CA LEU A 111 0.65 -4.27 -5.10
C LEU A 111 0.18 -2.97 -5.74
N TYR A 112 -0.89 -3.06 -6.52
CA TYR A 112 -1.68 -1.91 -6.94
C TYR A 112 -2.78 -1.66 -5.91
N ILE A 113 -2.77 -0.47 -5.33
CA ILE A 113 -3.67 -0.03 -4.27
C ILE A 113 -4.49 1.14 -4.82
N PRO A 114 -5.80 0.99 -5.06
CA PRO A 114 -6.63 2.04 -5.62
C PRO A 114 -6.97 3.11 -4.57
N ARG A 115 -7.55 4.21 -5.04
CA ARG A 115 -8.09 5.27 -4.18
C ARG A 115 -9.12 4.72 -3.20
N GLY A 116 -9.18 5.31 -2.01
CA GLY A 116 -10.11 4.88 -0.96
C GLY A 116 -9.57 3.76 -0.06
N PHE A 117 -8.31 3.37 -0.22
CA PHE A 117 -7.64 2.42 0.67
C PHE A 117 -6.61 3.12 1.57
N ALA A 118 -6.47 2.63 2.80
CA ALA A 118 -5.31 2.92 3.62
C ALA A 118 -4.22 1.88 3.40
N HIS A 119 -2.95 2.31 3.45
CA HIS A 119 -1.79 1.47 3.19
C HIS A 119 -0.77 1.58 4.31
N GLY A 120 -0.13 0.46 4.64
CA GLY A 120 1.05 0.46 5.49
C GLY A 120 1.78 -0.88 5.39
N PHE A 121 2.90 -0.99 6.09
CA PHE A 121 3.70 -2.21 6.06
C PHE A 121 4.49 -2.39 7.35
N GLN A 122 4.93 -3.63 7.59
CA GLN A 122 5.89 -3.97 8.62
C GLN A 122 7.11 -4.66 8.01
N THR A 123 8.32 -4.13 8.27
CA THR A 123 9.54 -4.75 7.77
C THR A 123 9.81 -6.08 8.46
N LEU A 124 10.15 -7.10 7.67
CA LEU A 124 10.48 -8.45 8.13
C LEU A 124 11.99 -8.67 8.21
N GLU A 125 12.77 -7.77 7.59
CA GLU A 125 14.23 -7.77 7.58
C GLU A 125 14.78 -6.38 7.88
N ASP A 126 16.01 -6.34 8.39
CA ASP A 126 16.77 -5.10 8.53
C ASP A 126 17.06 -4.50 7.15
N ARG A 127 17.21 -3.18 7.13
CA ARG A 127 17.61 -2.44 5.94
C ARG A 127 16.68 -2.71 4.74
N THR A 128 15.38 -2.74 5.00
CA THR A 128 14.33 -2.95 4.01
C THR A 128 13.99 -1.66 3.28
N GLU A 129 13.88 -1.73 1.96
CA GLU A 129 13.53 -0.60 1.08
C GLU A 129 12.20 -0.87 0.36
N ILE A 130 11.28 0.09 0.47
CA ILE A 130 9.99 0.08 -0.21
C ILE A 130 9.96 1.22 -1.22
N ASP A 131 9.65 0.88 -2.47
CA ASP A 131 9.49 1.77 -3.61
C ASP A 131 8.01 2.01 -3.88
N TYR A 132 7.68 3.27 -4.22
CA TYR A 132 6.33 3.74 -4.44
C TYR A 132 6.22 4.47 -5.77
N GLU A 133 5.19 4.15 -6.54
CA GLU A 133 4.66 5.01 -7.61
C GLU A 133 3.28 5.50 -7.17
N ILE A 134 3.06 6.81 -7.13
CA ILE A 134 1.88 7.43 -6.49
C ILE A 134 1.26 8.47 -7.41
N THR A 135 -0.08 8.53 -7.40
CA THR A 135 -0.84 9.65 -7.96
C THR A 135 -2.09 9.94 -7.12
N PRO A 136 -2.45 11.21 -6.88
CA PRO A 136 -1.78 12.43 -7.36
C PRO A 136 -0.45 12.69 -6.61
N ALA A 137 0.24 13.77 -6.99
CA ALA A 137 1.36 14.27 -6.21
C ALA A 137 0.92 14.62 -4.77
N TYR A 138 1.83 14.49 -3.81
CA TYR A 138 1.56 14.75 -2.40
C TYR A 138 1.03 16.16 -2.16
N VAL A 139 -0.12 16.26 -1.49
CA VAL A 139 -0.70 17.54 -1.08
C VAL A 139 -0.68 17.63 0.45
N PRO A 140 0.10 18.55 1.03
CA PRO A 140 0.11 18.78 2.47
C PRO A 140 -1.30 19.09 3.02
N GLY A 141 -1.61 18.57 4.20
CA GLY A 141 -2.91 18.79 4.86
C GLY A 141 -4.02 17.80 4.47
N PHE A 142 -3.83 16.99 3.42
CA PHE A 142 -4.77 15.93 3.04
C PHE A 142 -4.33 14.53 3.48
N ALA A 143 -3.10 14.40 3.97
CA ALA A 143 -2.62 13.15 4.54
C ALA A 143 -3.32 12.84 5.87
N SER A 144 -3.94 11.67 5.94
CA SER A 144 -4.60 11.13 7.13
C SER A 144 -4.10 9.70 7.40
N GLY A 145 -4.65 9.06 8.41
CA GLY A 145 -4.33 7.68 8.72
C GLY A 145 -5.34 7.02 9.64
N VAL A 146 -5.25 5.70 9.71
CA VAL A 146 -6.02 4.86 10.63
C VAL A 146 -5.06 4.02 11.45
N ARG A 147 -5.43 3.78 12.71
CA ARG A 147 -4.58 3.08 13.67
C ARG A 147 -4.25 1.66 13.19
N PHE A 148 -2.98 1.29 13.28
CA PHE A 148 -2.49 -0.01 12.81
C PHE A 148 -3.04 -1.20 13.63
N ASP A 149 -3.30 -1.00 14.92
CA ASP A 149 -3.81 -1.98 15.88
C ASP A 149 -5.30 -1.75 16.19
N ASP A 150 -6.03 -1.16 15.24
CA ASP A 150 -7.47 -1.03 15.34
C ASP A 150 -8.14 -2.41 15.42
N THR A 151 -8.92 -2.64 16.47
CA THR A 151 -9.56 -3.94 16.74
C THR A 151 -10.72 -4.25 15.80
N ASP A 152 -11.35 -3.23 15.20
CA ASP A 152 -12.42 -3.43 14.21
C ASP A 152 -11.84 -3.87 12.86
N ILE A 153 -10.63 -3.43 12.52
CA ILE A 153 -9.89 -3.92 11.34
C ILE A 153 -9.24 -5.29 11.63
N GLY A 154 -8.57 -5.42 12.78
CA GLY A 154 -8.00 -6.70 13.24
C GLY A 154 -6.87 -7.24 12.38
N ILE A 155 -5.89 -6.39 12.04
CA ILE A 155 -4.73 -6.79 11.22
C ILE A 155 -3.81 -7.73 12.01
N ALA A 156 -3.49 -8.87 11.43
CA ALA A 156 -2.55 -9.83 12.00
C ALA A 156 -1.10 -9.47 11.65
N TRP A 157 -0.55 -8.46 12.32
CA TRP A 157 0.85 -8.06 12.13
C TRP A 157 1.82 -9.16 12.61
N PRO A 158 2.82 -9.57 11.81
CA PRO A 158 3.66 -10.72 12.10
C PRO A 158 4.69 -10.51 13.22
N ILE A 159 5.00 -9.26 13.58
CA ILE A 159 5.94 -8.93 14.66
C ILE A 159 5.22 -8.09 15.70
N GLU A 160 5.23 -8.58 16.93
CA GLU A 160 4.71 -7.87 18.09
C GLU A 160 5.59 -6.65 18.43
N ALA A 161 5.00 -5.62 19.05
CA ALA A 161 5.67 -4.38 19.48
C ALA A 161 6.49 -3.66 18.38
N PRO A 162 5.85 -3.13 17.33
CA PRO A 162 6.55 -2.50 16.21
C PRO A 162 7.31 -1.22 16.57
N ILE A 163 8.39 -0.99 15.82
CA ILE A 163 9.09 0.28 15.78
C ILE A 163 8.31 1.21 14.85
N MET A 164 7.70 2.25 15.41
CA MET A 164 6.87 3.18 14.63
C MET A 164 6.95 4.59 15.22
N SER A 165 6.57 5.56 14.40
CA SER A 165 6.53 6.97 14.78
C SER A 165 5.46 7.25 15.83
N GLU A 166 5.64 8.31 16.63
CA GLU A 166 4.60 8.76 17.57
C GLU A 166 3.31 9.18 16.84
N ARG A 167 3.44 9.79 15.66
CA ARG A 167 2.29 10.12 14.80
C ARG A 167 1.45 8.87 14.49
N ASP A 168 2.10 7.79 14.07
CA ASP A 168 1.40 6.56 13.69
C ASP A 168 0.77 5.86 14.90
N ARG A 169 1.39 5.95 16.08
CA ARG A 169 0.84 5.39 17.35
C ARG A 169 -0.45 6.07 17.77
N ASN A 170 -0.58 7.36 17.44
CA ASN A 170 -1.69 8.20 17.86
C ASN A 170 -2.72 8.43 16.73
N LEU A 171 -2.68 7.64 15.66
CA LEU A 171 -3.73 7.69 14.63
C LEU A 171 -5.08 7.26 15.21
N ALA A 172 -6.14 7.86 14.69
CA ALA A 172 -7.51 7.56 15.07
C ALA A 172 -7.93 6.15 14.61
N THR A 173 -8.86 5.55 15.35
CA THR A 173 -9.51 4.29 15.01
C THR A 173 -10.41 4.41 13.78
N LEU A 174 -10.78 3.28 13.17
CA LEU A 174 -11.72 3.22 12.07
C LEU A 174 -13.07 3.85 12.44
N LYS A 175 -13.55 3.59 13.66
CA LYS A 175 -14.77 4.20 14.18
C LYS A 175 -14.67 5.72 14.27
N GLU A 176 -13.59 6.23 14.87
CA GLU A 176 -13.38 7.67 15.03
C GLU A 176 -13.29 8.40 13.69
N ILE A 177 -12.54 7.85 12.72
CA ILE A 177 -12.48 8.47 11.39
C ILE A 177 -13.82 8.37 10.68
N SER A 178 -14.54 7.25 10.76
CA SER A 178 -15.83 7.10 10.08
C SER A 178 -16.93 8.02 10.61
N ALA A 179 -16.82 8.46 11.86
CA ALA A 179 -17.76 9.39 12.49
C ALA A 179 -17.44 10.87 12.19
N ALA A 180 -16.24 11.17 11.69
CA ALA A 180 -15.82 12.53 11.42
C ALA A 180 -16.43 13.05 10.10
N GLU A 181 -16.99 14.26 10.12
CA GLU A 181 -17.52 14.92 8.91
C GLU A 181 -16.45 15.16 7.81
N SER A 182 -15.17 15.15 8.22
CA SER A 182 -14.01 15.26 7.35
C SER A 182 -13.62 13.95 6.66
N PHE A 183 -14.23 12.82 7.03
CA PHE A 183 -14.01 11.54 6.38
C PHE A 183 -14.75 11.48 5.05
N ARG A 184 -14.12 12.09 4.05
CA ARG A 184 -14.56 12.06 2.66
C ARG A 184 -13.54 11.26 1.88
N LEU A 185 -13.75 9.96 1.77
CA LEU A 185 -13.06 9.15 0.77
C LEU A 185 -13.90 9.13 -0.52
N PRO A 186 -13.27 8.93 -1.68
CA PRO A 186 -14.01 8.73 -2.91
C PRO A 186 -14.97 7.55 -2.75
N SER A 187 -16.14 7.68 -3.38
CA SER A 187 -17.13 6.61 -3.55
C SER A 187 -16.55 5.46 -4.37
#